data_AF-A0A8T3UKW0-F1
#
_entry.id   AF-A0A8T3UKW0-F1
#
_cell.length_a   1.000
_cell.length_b   1.000
_cell.length_c   1.000
_cell.angle_alpha   90.00
_cell.angle_beta   90.00
_cell.angle_gamma   90.00
#
_symmetry.space_group_name_H-M   'P 1'
#
loop_
_entity.id
_entity.type
_entity.pdbx_description
1 polymer ?
#
loop_
_entity_poly.entity_id
_entity_poly.type
_entity_poly.pdbx_seq_one_letter_code
_entity_poly.pdbx_strand_id
1 'polypeptide(L)' 'MSVSLSKGGNVSLSKTAPSMKNVLVGLGWDARSTDGQDFDLDASAFLLAA' A
#
# COMPACT_ATOMS: atom_id res chain seq x y z
N MET A 1 -6.25 -12.91 -3.81
CA MET A 1 -5.32 -13.11 -2.68
C MET A 1 -4.68 -11.75 -2.41
N SER A 2 -4.96 -11.15 -1.26
CA SER A 2 -4.41 -9.83 -0.88
C SER A 2 -3.04 -10.00 -0.24
N VAL A 3 -2.11 -9.11 -0.58
CA VAL A 3 -0.79 -9.07 0.05
C VAL A 3 -0.84 -8.00 1.13
N SER A 4 -0.72 -8.40 2.39
CA SER A 4 -0.72 -7.46 3.52
C SER A 4 0.71 -7.11 3.91
N LEU A 5 1.10 -5.85 3.74
CA LEU A 5 2.34 -5.32 4.29
C LEU A 5 2.08 -4.69 5.66
N SER A 6 2.92 -5.03 6.64
CA SER A 6 3.02 -4.32 7.91
C SER A 6 4.11 -3.24 7.85
N LYS A 7 4.06 -2.27 8.75
CA LYS A 7 5.09 -1.23 8.87
C LYS A 7 6.48 -1.86 9.03
N GLY A 8 7.41 -1.54 8.14
CA GLY A 8 8.76 -2.10 8.11
C GLY A 8 8.87 -3.50 7.46
N GLY A 9 7.76 -4.07 7.00
CA GLY A 9 7.73 -5.34 6.29
C GLY A 9 8.16 -5.19 4.82
N ASN A 10 8.70 -6.28 4.25
CA ASN A 10 8.94 -6.43 2.83
C ASN A 10 8.17 -7.66 2.33
N VAL A 11 7.59 -7.58 1.14
CA VAL A 11 6.97 -8.71 0.47
C VAL A 11 7.57 -8.91 -0.92
N SER A 12 7.89 -10.16 -1.24
CA SER A 12 8.37 -10.52 -2.57
C SER A 12 7.22 -11.00 -3.43
N LEU A 13 6.74 -10.15 -4.33
CA LEU A 13 5.66 -10.50 -5.27
C LEU A 13 6.06 -11.66 -6.20
N SER A 14 7.35 -11.81 -6.52
CA SER A 14 7.83 -12.95 -7.31
C SER A 14 7.62 -14.30 -6.60
N LYS A 15 7.58 -14.32 -5.26
CA LYS A 15 7.30 -15.53 -4.47
C LYS A 15 5.80 -15.72 -4.24
N THR A 16 5.10 -14.64 -3.90
CA THR A 16 3.69 -14.70 -3.48
C THR A 16 2.71 -14.70 -4.66
N ALA A 17 3.09 -14.11 -5.80
CA ALA A 17 2.26 -14.02 -7.00
C ALA A 17 3.11 -13.94 -8.29
N PRO A 18 3.83 -15.02 -8.66
CA PRO A 18 4.82 -15.02 -9.75
C PRO A 18 4.26 -14.68 -11.13
N SER A 19 2.98 -14.92 -11.38
CA SER A 19 2.32 -14.65 -12.66
C SER A 19 1.51 -13.36 -12.68
N MET A 20 1.66 -12.49 -11.67
CA MET A 20 0.92 -11.24 -11.54
C MET A 20 1.26 -10.29 -12.69
N LYS A 21 0.22 -9.75 -13.32
CA LYS A 21 0.32 -8.77 -14.42
C LYS A 21 -0.25 -7.41 -14.08
N ASN A 22 -1.25 -7.38 -13.20
CA ASN A 22 -1.96 -6.17 -12.82
C ASN A 22 -1.89 -6.02 -11.30
N VAL A 23 -1.67 -4.79 -10.83
CA VAL A 23 -1.62 -4.45 -9.41
C VAL A 23 -2.63 -3.36 -9.15
N LEU A 24 -3.42 -3.53 -8.09
CA LEU A 24 -4.28 -2.48 -7.53
C LEU A 24 -3.71 -2.09 -6.17
N VAL A 25 -3.44 -0.79 -5.99
CA VAL A 25 -2.99 -0.23 -4.72
C VAL A 25 -4.15 0.55 -4.12
N GLY A 26 -4.49 0.24 -2.88
CA GLY A 26 -5.54 0.93 -2.12
C GLY A 26 -5.00 1.37 -0.77
N LEU A 27 -5.30 2.60 -0.38
CA LEU A 27 -5.02 3.16 0.94
C LEU A 27 -6.34 3.45 1.64
N GLY A 28 -6.51 2.93 2.85
CA GLY A 28 -7.67 3.19 3.69
C GLY A 28 -7.23 3.57 5.09
N TRP A 29 -7.91 4.54 5.68
CA TRP A 29 -7.69 4.99 7.06
C TRP A 29 -9.02 5.35 7.70
N ASP A 30 -9.04 5.32 9.03
CA ASP A 30 -10.16 5.84 9.79
C ASP A 30 -10.08 7.38 9.83
N ALA A 31 -11.23 8.02 9.60
CA ALA A 31 -11.33 9.47 9.69
C ALA A 31 -10.92 9.95 11.10
N ARG A 32 -10.46 11.20 11.19
CA ARG A 32 -10.09 11.79 12.47
C ARG A 32 -11.29 11.72 13.43
N SER A 33 -11.06 11.14 14.60
CA SER A 33 -12.09 10.97 15.64
C SER A 33 -12.18 12.14 16.64
N THR A 34 -11.27 13.10 16.55
CA THR A 34 -11.19 14.30 17.39
C THR A 34 -11.42 15.56 16.55
N ASP A 35 -11.68 16.68 17.21
CA ASP A 35 -11.71 17.97 16.53
C ASP A 35 -10.33 18.33 15.93
N GLY A 36 -10.34 19.14 14.87
CA GLY A 36 -9.13 19.59 14.16
C GLY A 36 -9.18 19.32 12.66
N GLN A 37 -8.07 19.55 11.98
CA GLN A 37 -7.98 19.33 10.53
C GLN A 37 -7.91 17.85 10.18
N ASP A 38 -8.60 17.45 9.12
CA ASP A 38 -8.63 16.07 8.63
C ASP A 38 -7.25 15.51 8.32
N PHE A 39 -7.15 14.18 8.39
CA PHE A 39 -5.97 13.50 7.91
C PHE A 39 -6.00 13.47 6.38
N ASP A 40 -5.01 14.13 5.76
CA ASP A 40 -4.74 14.05 4.33
C ASP A 40 -3.61 13.06 4.12
N LEU A 41 -3.91 11.95 3.44
CA LEU A 41 -2.95 10.86 3.24
C LEU A 41 -2.72 10.61 1.76
N ASP A 42 -1.45 10.43 1.42
CA ASP A 42 -0.98 10.09 0.09
C ASP A 42 -0.45 8.65 0.03
N ALA A 43 -0.77 7.97 -1.06
CA ALA A 43 -0.11 6.73 -1.45
C ALA A 43 0.74 6.99 -2.70
N SER A 44 2.04 6.70 -2.59
CA SER A 44 2.98 6.91 -3.69
C SER A 44 3.65 5.59 -4.07
N ALA A 45 3.79 5.37 -5.38
CA ALA A 45 4.53 4.24 -5.93
C ALA A 45 5.71 4.76 -6.74
N PHE A 46 6.87 4.14 -6.55
CA PHE A 46 8.09 4.49 -7.26
C PHE A 46 8.51 3.32 -8.13
N LEU A 47 8.65 3.59 -9.43
CA LEU A 47 9.35 2.68 -10.34
C LEU A 47 10.84 2.99 -10.21
N LEU A 48 11.56 2.11 -9.55
CA LEU A 48 13.03 2.17 -9.50
C LEU A 48 13.57 1.65 -10.84
N ALA A 49 14.77 2.11 -11.24
CA ALA A 49 15.33 1.89 -12.57
C ALA A 49 15.33 0.42 -13.04
N ALA A 50 15.38 0.24 -14.37
CA ALA A 50 15.43 -1.06 -15.05
C ALA A 50 16.74 -1.82 -14.81
#